data_AF-A0A967LQH6-F1
#
_entry.id   AF-A0A967LQH6-F1
#
_cell.length_a   1.000
_cell.length_b   1.000
_cell.length_c   1.000
_cell.angle_alpha   90.00
_cell.angle_beta   90.00
_cell.angle_gamma   90.00
#
_symmetry.space_group_name_H-M   'P 1'
#
loop_
_entity.id
_entity.type
_entity.pdbx_description
1 polymer ?
#
loop_
_entity_poly.entity_id
_entity_poly.type
_entity_poly.pdbx_seq_one_letter_code
_entity_poly.pdbx_strand_id
1 'polypeptide(L)'
;LIMDWTPDGEHILVRANRTPFGQRVGRYYLVDPDGGLETPLEIPEGGSGATYDPTGTKLAYNIKSREWRHWKRYEGGRQQDVWLYDLDAS
;
A
#
# COMPACT_ATOMS: atom_id res chain seq x y z
N LEU A 1 5.82 -7.57 -0.05
CA LEU A 1 4.99 -7.90 -1.23
C LEU A 1 5.14 -6.76 -2.21
N ILE A 2 5.49 -7.05 -3.46
CA ILE A 2 5.49 -6.04 -4.52
C ILE A 2 4.04 -5.71 -4.84
N MET A 3 3.71 -4.42 -4.86
CA MET A 3 2.37 -3.92 -5.04
C MET A 3 2.19 -3.40 -6.46
N ASP A 4 3.09 -2.51 -6.88
CA ASP A 4 3.07 -1.84 -8.18
C ASP A 4 4.43 -1.20 -8.47
N TRP A 5 4.58 -0.59 -9.64
CA TRP A 5 5.63 0.38 -9.95
C TRP A 5 5.10 1.80 -9.82
N THR A 6 5.95 2.77 -9.55
CA THR A 6 5.59 4.18 -9.73
C THR A 6 5.34 4.45 -11.23
N PRO A 7 4.44 5.39 -11.60
CA PRO A 7 4.10 5.60 -13.01
C PRO A 7 5.26 6.06 -13.89
N ASP A 8 6.27 6.72 -13.30
CA ASP A 8 7.54 7.07 -13.95
C ASP A 8 8.48 5.87 -14.17
N GLY A 9 8.21 4.73 -13.52
CA GLY A 9 9.04 3.52 -13.56
C GLY A 9 10.30 3.57 -12.70
N GLU A 10 10.51 4.63 -11.91
CA GLU A 10 11.75 4.82 -11.15
C GLU A 10 11.80 3.97 -9.87
N HIS A 11 10.65 3.69 -9.26
CA HIS A 11 10.58 3.00 -7.97
C HIS A 11 9.55 1.88 -7.97
N ILE A 12 9.78 0.89 -7.09
CA ILE A 12 8.86 -0.20 -6.83
C ILE A 12 8.11 0.07 -5.52
N LEU A 13 6.79 0.02 -5.56
CA LEU A 13 5.96 0.09 -4.37
C LEU A 13 5.91 -1.28 -3.69
N VAL A 14 6.39 -1.34 -2.45
CA VAL A 14 6.44 -2.56 -1.64
C VAL A 14 5.65 -2.38 -0.36
N ARG A 15 4.82 -3.37 -0.05
CA ARG A 15 4.20 -3.51 1.28
C ARG A 15 5.05 -4.40 2.17
N ALA A 16 5.45 -3.89 3.34
CA ALA A 16 6.19 -4.66 4.35
C ALA A 16 5.63 -4.46 5.77
N ASN A 17 5.69 -5.51 6.59
CA ASN A 17 5.21 -5.49 7.99
C ASN A 17 6.32 -5.03 8.96
N ARG A 18 7.03 -3.96 8.61
CA ARG A 18 8.15 -3.40 9.37
C ARG A 18 7.66 -2.32 10.35
N THR A 19 6.63 -2.63 11.13
CA THR A 19 6.02 -1.69 12.07
C THR A 19 6.03 -2.25 13.49
N PRO A 20 6.05 -1.40 14.54
CA PRO A 20 6.01 -1.85 15.93
C PRO A 20 4.65 -2.47 16.31
N PHE A 21 3.64 -2.34 15.44
CA PHE A 21 2.26 -2.76 15.70
C PHE A 21 1.97 -4.22 15.30
N GLY A 22 3.02 -4.97 14.93
CA GLY A 22 2.98 -6.41 14.71
C GLY A 22 2.79 -6.83 13.24
N GLN A 23 2.87 -8.14 13.00
CA GLN A 23 2.96 -8.74 11.66
C GLN A 23 1.73 -8.53 10.74
N ARG A 24 0.65 -7.93 11.25
CA ARG A 24 -0.56 -7.67 10.47
C ARG A 24 -0.64 -6.25 9.93
N VAL A 25 0.14 -5.34 10.49
CA VAL A 25 0.16 -3.92 10.12
C VAL A 25 1.29 -3.71 9.13
N GLY A 26 0.91 -3.70 7.85
CA GLY A 26 1.84 -3.43 6.75
C GLY A 26 1.84 -1.95 6.43
N ARG A 27 3.02 -1.44 6.09
CA ARG A 27 3.22 -0.07 5.59
C ARG A 27 3.78 -0.15 4.16
N TYR A 28 3.53 0.89 3.38
CA TYR A 28 4.08 1.04 2.05
C TYR A 28 5.45 1.71 2.07
N TYR A 29 6.33 1.22 1.21
CA TYR A 29 7.68 1.69 1.03
C TYR A 29 7.98 1.79 -0.47
N LEU A 30 8.76 2.79 -0.86
CA LEU A 30 9.38 2.89 -2.17
C LEU A 30 10.76 2.26 -2.11
N VAL A 31 11.05 1.42 -3.09
CA VAL A 31 12.32 0.71 -3.25
C VAL A 31 12.91 1.07 -4.60
N ASP A 32 14.18 1.48 -4.61
CA ASP A 32 14.96 1.65 -5.83
C ASP A 32 15.28 0.27 -6.43
N PRO A 33 14.97 0.00 -7.71
CA PRO A 33 15.26 -1.27 -8.37
C PRO A 33 16.77 -1.59 -8.46
N ASP A 34 17.64 -0.58 -8.47
CA ASP A 34 19.09 -0.73 -8.47
C ASP A 34 19.66 -1.00 -7.05
N GLY A 35 18.79 -0.96 -6.03
CA GLY A 35 19.10 -1.27 -4.65
C GLY A 35 19.32 -0.04 -3.78
N GLY A 36 19.42 -0.27 -2.47
CA GLY A 36 19.51 0.81 -1.48
C GLY A 36 18.57 0.59 -0.31
N LEU A 37 18.40 1.64 0.50
CA LEU A 37 17.45 1.63 1.61
C LEU A 37 16.07 2.04 1.09
N GLU A 38 15.03 1.36 1.57
CA GLU A 38 13.66 1.74 1.23
C GLU A 38 13.19 3.01 1.95
N THR A 39 12.31 3.77 1.31
CA THR A 39 11.72 4.99 1.86
C THR A 39 10.25 4.74 2.20
N PRO A 40 9.81 4.94 3.45
CA PRO A 40 8.40 4.74 3.82
C PRO A 40 7.51 5.86 3.26
N LEU A 41 6.32 5.50 2.76
CA LEU A 41 5.27 6.48 2.48
C LEU A 41 4.64 6.98 3.79
N GLU A 42 4.08 8.19 3.77
CA GLU A 42 3.40 8.81 4.93
C GLU A 42 2.11 8.10 5.34
N ILE A 43 1.60 7.21 4.49
CA ILE A 43 0.50 6.30 4.80
C ILE A 43 0.95 5.32 5.91
N PRO A 44 0.38 5.36 7.12
CA PRO A 44 0.87 4.59 8.26
C PRO A 44 0.53 3.10 8.16
N GLU A 45 -0.55 2.75 7.47
CA GLU A 45 -0.98 1.36 7.27
C GLU A 45 -1.66 1.18 5.90
N GLY A 46 -1.33 0.07 5.24
CA GLY A 46 -1.91 -0.35 3.99
C GLY A 46 -2.02 -1.87 3.83
N GLY A 47 -3.03 -2.28 3.07
CA GLY A 47 -3.33 -3.64 2.68
C GLY A 47 -2.67 -4.03 1.36
N SER A 48 -3.20 -5.10 0.77
CA SER A 48 -2.79 -5.62 -0.54
C SER A 48 -3.58 -4.89 -1.65
N GLY A 49 -3.09 -4.86 -2.89
CA GLY A 49 -3.81 -4.25 -4.03
C GLY A 49 -3.80 -2.72 -4.10
N ALA A 50 -2.73 -2.06 -3.65
CA ALA A 50 -2.53 -0.63 -3.89
C ALA A 50 -1.99 -0.38 -5.31
N THR A 51 -2.45 0.70 -5.93
CA THR A 51 -2.01 1.12 -7.28
C THR A 51 -2.08 2.65 -7.41
N TYR A 52 -1.20 3.20 -8.24
CA TYR A 52 -1.15 4.63 -8.52
C TYR A 52 -2.19 5.03 -9.56
N ASP A 53 -2.58 6.30 -9.53
CA ASP A 53 -3.18 6.92 -10.70
C ASP A 53 -2.12 7.16 -11.79
N PRO A 54 -2.52 7.43 -13.06
CA PRO A 54 -1.56 7.63 -14.15
C PRO A 54 -0.56 8.76 -13.95
N THR A 55 -0.87 9.74 -13.08
CA THR A 55 0.02 10.87 -12.79
C THR A 55 0.99 10.61 -11.64
N GLY A 56 0.74 9.58 -10.82
CA GLY A 56 1.55 9.26 -9.64
C GLY A 56 1.27 10.14 -8.41
N THR A 57 0.33 11.07 -8.52
CA THR A 57 -0.03 12.00 -7.44
C THR A 57 -0.99 11.38 -6.41
N LYS A 58 -1.65 10.28 -6.76
CA LYS A 58 -2.63 9.61 -5.90
C LYS A 58 -2.41 8.11 -5.85
N LEU A 59 -2.73 7.54 -4.69
CA LEU A 59 -2.68 6.10 -4.45
C LEU A 59 -4.05 5.57 -4.03
N ALA A 60 -4.60 4.63 -4.79
CA ALA A 60 -5.79 3.88 -4.42
C ALA A 60 -5.37 2.62 -3.64
N TYR A 61 -5.97 2.36 -2.48
CA TYR A 61 -5.59 1.22 -1.64
C TYR A 61 -6.68 0.80 -0.64
N ASN A 62 -6.59 -0.42 -0.12
CA ASN A 62 -7.34 -0.82 1.07
C ASN A 62 -6.45 -0.69 2.31
N ILE A 63 -7.01 -0.35 3.47
CA ILE A 63 -6.23 -0.30 4.73
C ILE A 63 -5.83 -1.71 5.20
N LYS A 64 -6.69 -2.73 4.99
CA LYS A 64 -6.48 -4.10 5.49
C LYS A 64 -6.49 -5.12 4.36
N SER A 65 -5.46 -5.98 4.30
CA SER A 65 -5.41 -7.15 3.42
C SER A 65 -6.45 -8.21 3.79
N ARG A 66 -7.15 -8.78 2.80
CA ARG A 66 -8.18 -9.82 2.97
C ARG A 66 -8.26 -10.87 1.87
N GLU A 67 -7.32 -10.88 0.95
CA GLU A 67 -7.21 -11.82 -0.19
C GLU A 67 -7.32 -13.30 0.22
N TRP A 68 -6.91 -13.66 1.44
CA TRP A 68 -6.94 -15.03 1.96
C TRP A 68 -8.14 -15.35 2.87
N ARG A 69 -9.22 -14.54 2.85
CA ARG A 69 -10.41 -14.75 3.69
C ARG A 69 -11.56 -15.38 2.88
N HIS A 70 -12.32 -16.27 3.54
CA HIS A 70 -13.44 -17.00 2.94
C HIS A 70 -14.80 -16.30 3.08
N TRP A 71 -14.88 -15.17 3.80
CA TRP A 71 -16.13 -14.42 4.03
C TRP A 71 -16.40 -13.45 2.88
N LYS A 72 -17.25 -13.85 1.93
CA LYS A 72 -17.67 -13.00 0.80
C LYS A 72 -18.73 -11.98 1.26
N ARG A 73 -18.74 -10.80 0.65
CA ARG A 73 -19.69 -9.70 0.95
C ARG A 73 -19.72 -9.33 2.43
N TYR A 74 -18.55 -9.30 3.05
CA TYR A 74 -18.43 -8.94 4.46
C TYR A 74 -18.49 -7.41 4.63
N GLU A 75 -19.48 -6.94 5.39
CA GLU A 75 -19.76 -5.52 5.66
C GLU A 75 -19.47 -5.10 7.12
N GLY A 76 -18.75 -5.95 7.88
CA GLY A 76 -18.33 -5.60 9.23
C GLY A 76 -17.10 -4.69 9.24
N GLY A 77 -16.57 -4.37 10.43
CA GLY A 77 -15.49 -3.35 10.63
C GLY A 77 -14.11 -3.63 9.99
N ARG A 78 -14.01 -4.60 9.08
CA ARG A 78 -12.85 -4.85 8.22
C ARG A 78 -13.30 -5.06 6.76
N GLN A 79 -14.40 -4.44 6.36
CA GLN A 79 -14.83 -4.43 4.96
C GLN A 79 -13.75 -3.82 4.05
N GLN A 80 -13.83 -4.12 2.75
CA GLN A 80 -12.80 -3.73 1.77
C GLN A 80 -13.15 -2.40 1.11
N ASP A 81 -13.20 -1.34 1.93
CA ASP A 81 -13.31 0.02 1.40
C ASP A 81 -12.01 0.41 0.70
N VAL A 82 -12.15 1.03 -0.47
CA VAL A 82 -11.03 1.59 -1.22
C VAL A 82 -10.86 3.04 -0.80
N TRP A 83 -9.65 3.37 -0.37
CA TRP A 83 -9.23 4.70 0.04
C TRP A 83 -8.37 5.31 -1.07
N LEU A 84 -8.46 6.63 -1.19
CA LEU A 84 -7.61 7.41 -2.07
C LEU A 84 -6.75 8.33 -1.21
N TYR A 85 -5.43 8.21 -1.33
CA TYR A 85 -4.46 9.10 -0.70
C TYR A 85 -3.92 10.07 -1.74
N ASP A 86 -3.82 11.35 -1.40
CA ASP A 86 -3.20 12.39 -2.21
C ASP A 86 -1.76 12.59 -1.70
N LEU A 87 -0.78 12.32 -2.54
CA LEU A 87 0.64 12.34 -2.19
C LEU A 87 1.22 13.76 -2.26
N ASP A 88 0.61 14.66 -3.04
CA ASP A 88 1.07 16.04 -3.19
C ASP A 88 0.58 16.94 -2.04
N ALA A 89 -0.47 16.53 -1.35
CA ALA A 89 -1.06 17.28 -0.23
C ALA A 89 -0.34 17.08 1.12
N SER A 90 0.79 16.35 1.12
CA SER A 90 1.53 15.92 2.31
C SER A 90 2.54 16.97 2.79
#